data_AF-A0A4Y2I550-F1
#
_entry.id   AF-A0A4Y2I550-F1
#
_cell.length_a   1.000
_cell.length_b   1.000
_cell.length_c   1.000
_cell.angle_alpha   90.00
_cell.angle_beta   90.00
_cell.angle_gamma   90.00
#
_symmetry.space_group_name_H-M   'P 1'
#
loop_
_entity.id
_entity.type
_entity.pdbx_description
1 polymer ?
#
loop_
_entity_poly.entity_id
_entity_poly.type
_entity_poly.pdbx_seq_one_letter_code
_entity_poly.pdbx_strand_id
1 'polypeptide(L)'
;MTRVILGAVFSPFLSAATIKFHAKKLKSECPKTSHLLEQRLYIDDLVSCADYKEEAQKIHKDVRKILSKKDYEENNSSSCRQTISSN
;
A
#
# COMPACT_ATOMS: atom_id res chain seq x y z
N MET A 1 -15.65 6.97 19.89
CA MET A 1 -15.12 7.44 18.59
C MET A 1 -14.02 6.45 18.17
N THR A 2 -14.23 5.65 17.13
CA THR A 2 -13.35 4.49 16.79
C THR A 2 -12.66 4.61 15.43
N ARG A 3 -12.87 5.74 14.73
CA ARG A 3 -12.30 6.01 13.41
C ARG A 3 -11.37 7.22 13.51
N VAL A 4 -10.27 7.17 12.77
CA VAL A 4 -9.34 8.29 12.62
C VAL A 4 -9.98 9.32 11.67
N ILE A 5 -10.00 10.60 12.07
CA ILE A 5 -10.48 11.69 11.20
C ILE A 5 -9.39 12.02 10.17
N LEU A 6 -9.72 11.88 8.90
CA LEU A 6 -8.87 12.36 7.81
C LEU A 6 -8.74 13.89 7.89
N GLY A 7 -7.51 14.41 7.90
CA GLY A 7 -7.22 15.84 8.06
C GLY A 7 -6.88 16.28 9.48
N ALA A 8 -6.98 15.40 10.49
CA ALA A 8 -6.38 15.66 11.79
C ALA A 8 -4.85 15.56 11.71
N VAL A 9 -4.13 16.42 12.44
CA VAL A 9 -2.65 16.48 12.43
C VAL A 9 -2.00 15.12 12.72
N PHE A 10 -2.62 14.30 13.56
CA PHE A 10 -2.10 12.98 13.95
C PHE A 10 -2.58 11.82 13.07
N SER A 11 -3.55 12.06 12.17
CA SER A 11 -4.14 11.01 11.32
C SER A 11 -3.11 10.28 10.46
N PRO A 12 -2.19 10.97 9.76
CA PRO A 12 -1.15 10.32 8.96
C PRO A 12 -0.27 9.36 9.76
N PHE A 13 0.10 9.74 10.97
CA PHE A 13 0.99 8.94 11.81
C PHE A 13 0.30 7.67 12.31
N LEU A 14 -0.97 7.79 12.72
CA LEU A 14 -1.75 6.66 13.20
C LEU A 14 -2.10 5.70 12.05
N SER A 15 -2.43 6.24 10.87
CA SER A 15 -2.64 5.50 9.63
C SER A 15 -1.39 4.71 9.23
N ALA A 16 -0.25 5.39 9.11
CA ALA A 16 1.02 4.77 8.74
C ALA A 16 1.49 3.71 9.75
N ALA A 17 1.31 3.95 11.05
CA ALA A 17 1.63 2.95 12.09
C ALA A 17 0.76 1.70 11.97
N THR A 18 -0.53 1.87 11.68
CA THR A 18 -1.48 0.77 11.49
C THR A 18 -1.10 -0.05 10.25
N ILE A 19 -0.84 0.60 9.12
CA ILE A 19 -0.40 -0.09 7.89
C ILE A 19 0.89 -0.88 8.14
N LYS A 20 1.88 -0.29 8.82
CA LYS A 20 3.13 -0.97 9.19
C LYS A 20 2.89 -2.18 10.09
N PHE A 21 1.95 -2.10 11.01
CA PHE A 21 1.57 -3.22 11.87
C PHE A 21 0.99 -4.40 11.05
N HIS A 22 0.08 -4.13 10.12
CA HIS A 22 -0.49 -5.15 9.25
C HIS A 22 0.53 -5.73 8.26
N ALA A 23 1.40 -4.89 7.69
CA ALA A 23 2.49 -5.33 6.81
C ALA A 23 3.44 -6.29 7.54
N LYS A 24 3.82 -6.00 8.79
CA LYS A 24 4.66 -6.91 9.59
C LYS A 24 3.99 -8.26 9.85
N LYS A 25 2.68 -8.27 10.12
CA LYS A 25 1.91 -9.50 10.37
C LYS A 25 1.83 -10.42 9.16
N LEU A 26 1.77 -9.84 7.96
CA LEU A 26 1.65 -10.57 6.68
C LEU A 26 2.98 -10.69 5.93
N LYS A 27 4.10 -10.33 6.58
CA LYS A 27 5.44 -10.37 5.98
C LYS A 27 5.86 -11.77 5.51
N SER A 28 5.42 -12.82 6.19
CA SER A 28 5.67 -14.21 5.79
C SER A 28 4.93 -14.61 4.51
N GLU A 29 3.75 -14.03 4.26
CA GLU A 29 2.91 -14.37 3.11
C GLU A 29 3.23 -13.50 1.88
N CYS A 30 3.54 -12.22 2.11
CA CYS A 30 3.77 -11.23 1.05
C CYS A 30 5.05 -10.41 1.34
N PRO A 31 6.26 -11.01 1.32
CA PRO A 31 7.49 -10.35 1.76
C PRO A 31 7.86 -9.13 0.91
N LYS A 32 7.71 -9.24 -0.42
CA LYS A 32 8.04 -8.15 -1.37
C LYS A 32 7.12 -6.93 -1.17
N THR A 33 5.82 -7.18 -1.07
CA THR A 33 4.81 -6.13 -0.87
C THR A 33 4.90 -5.49 0.52
N SER A 34 5.19 -6.29 1.55
CA SER A 34 5.41 -5.78 2.91
C SER A 34 6.62 -4.84 2.97
N HIS A 35 7.70 -5.18 2.25
CA HIS A 35 8.87 -4.32 2.15
C HIS A 35 8.58 -3.01 1.41
N LEU A 36 7.80 -3.08 0.32
CA LEU A 36 7.35 -1.89 -0.41
C LEU A 36 6.51 -0.97 0.48
N LEU A 37 5.59 -1.51 1.27
CA LEU A 37 4.79 -0.73 2.23
C LEU A 37 5.65 -0.09 3.32
N GLU A 38 6.71 -0.76 3.78
CA GLU A 38 7.64 -0.18 4.77
C GLU A 38 8.47 0.99 4.19
N GLN A 39 8.83 0.92 2.90
CA GLN A 39 9.75 1.89 2.28
C GLN A 39 9.09 3.01 1.48
N ARG A 40 7.91 2.76 0.87
CA ARG A 40 7.29 3.64 -0.14
C ARG A 40 5.93 4.19 0.26
N LEU A 41 5.48 3.94 1.48
CA LEU A 41 4.27 4.56 2.01
C LEU A 41 4.56 5.99 2.45
N TYR A 42 3.93 6.97 1.79
CA TYR A 42 4.02 8.38 2.14
C TYR A 42 2.66 8.86 2.63
N ILE A 43 2.53 9.08 3.94
CA ILE A 43 1.28 9.47 4.61
C ILE A 43 0.17 8.46 4.34
N ASP A 44 -0.69 8.71 3.35
CA ASP A 44 -1.83 7.87 2.98
C ASP A 44 -1.68 7.30 1.56
N ASP A 45 -0.62 7.67 0.83
CA ASP A 45 -0.37 7.26 -0.55
C ASP A 45 0.68 6.15 -0.63
N LEU A 46 0.36 5.10 -1.40
CA LEU A 46 1.30 4.06 -1.79
C LEU A 46 1.60 4.18 -3.28
N VAL A 47 2.84 4.50 -3.62
CA VAL A 47 3.30 4.52 -5.00
C VAL A 47 4.27 3.37 -5.25
N SER A 48 3.88 2.45 -6.14
CA SER A 48 4.71 1.34 -6.58
C SER A 48 4.78 1.28 -8.10
N CYS A 49 5.96 0.99 -8.63
CA CYS A 49 6.16 0.69 -10.04
C CYS A 49 6.61 -0.76 -10.18
N ALA A 50 6.19 -1.42 -11.25
CA ALA A 50 6.66 -2.74 -11.64
C ALA A 50 6.90 -2.75 -13.15
N ASP A 51 7.89 -3.54 -13.57
CA ASP A 51 8.29 -3.62 -14.98
C ASP A 51 7.27 -4.40 -15.82
N TYR A 52 6.54 -5.31 -15.17
CA TYR A 52 5.53 -6.16 -15.79
C TYR A 52 4.14 -5.94 -15.20
N LYS A 53 3.12 -6.05 -16.05
CA LYS A 53 1.72 -5.84 -15.65
C LYS A 53 1.27 -6.86 -14.62
N GLU A 54 1.69 -8.11 -14.78
CA GLU A 54 1.37 -9.23 -13.89
C GLU A 54 1.92 -8.98 -12.48
N GLU A 55 3.11 -8.38 -12.41
CA GLU A 55 3.74 -8.02 -11.15
C GLU A 55 3.00 -6.86 -10.46
N ALA A 56 2.62 -5.82 -11.21
CA ALA A 56 1.80 -4.73 -10.69
C ALA A 56 0.46 -5.24 -10.14
N GLN A 57 -0.19 -6.16 -10.85
CA GLN A 57 -1.43 -6.79 -10.41
C GLN A 57 -1.24 -7.62 -9.13
N LYS A 58 -0.13 -8.35 -9.03
CA LYS A 58 0.19 -9.12 -7.83
C LYS A 58 0.42 -8.22 -6.62
N ILE A 59 1.19 -7.13 -6.79
CA ILE A 59 1.43 -6.14 -5.74
C ILE A 59 0.09 -5.55 -5.28
N HIS A 60 -0.76 -5.12 -6.22
CA HIS A 60 -2.09 -4.58 -5.88
C HIS A 60 -2.95 -5.60 -5.10
N LYS A 61 -2.97 -6.87 -5.51
CA LYS A 61 -3.71 -7.92 -4.80
C LYS A 61 -3.16 -8.15 -3.39
N ASP A 62 -1.84 -8.15 -3.24
CA ASP A 62 -1.17 -8.33 -1.95
C ASP A 62 -1.40 -7.13 -1.01
N VAL A 63 -1.33 -5.89 -1.54
CA VAL A 63 -1.66 -4.67 -0.78
C VAL A 63 -3.11 -4.74 -0.30
N ARG A 64 -4.04 -5.09 -1.19
CA ARG A 64 -5.43 -5.28 -0.82
C ARG A 64 -5.58 -6.37 0.23
N LYS A 65 -4.85 -7.48 0.14
CA LYS A 65 -4.85 -8.52 1.18
C LYS A 65 -4.36 -7.99 2.54
N ILE A 66 -3.36 -7.12 2.55
CA ILE A 66 -2.82 -6.50 3.77
C ILE A 66 -3.82 -5.50 4.39
N LEU A 67 -4.54 -4.74 3.55
CA LEU A 67 -5.45 -3.67 3.97
C LEU A 67 -6.92 -4.10 4.11
N SER A 68 -7.35 -5.19 3.46
CA SER A 68 -8.74 -5.64 3.33
C SER A 68 -9.39 -6.15 4.62
N LYS A 69 -8.69 -6.15 5.74
CA LYS A 69 -9.24 -6.64 7.00
C LYS A 69 -10.12 -5.57 7.64
N LYS A 70 -11.29 -5.26 7.04
CA LYS A 70 -12.34 -4.33 7.52
C LYS A 70 -11.92 -2.89 7.92
N ASP A 71 -10.63 -2.56 7.86
CA ASP A 71 -10.06 -1.37 8.45
C ASP A 71 -9.71 -0.29 7.40
N TYR A 72 -9.70 -0.62 6.11
CA TYR A 72 -9.28 0.28 5.03
C TYR A 72 -10.19 0.21 3.80
N GLU A 73 -10.63 1.36 3.30
CA GLU A 73 -11.25 1.52 1.98
C GLU A 73 -10.29 2.26 1.04
N GLU A 74 -9.95 1.63 -0.09
CA GLU A 74 -9.01 2.15 -1.08
C GLU A 74 -9.78 2.91 -2.17
N ASN A 75 -9.53 4.21 -2.33
CA ASN A 75 -10.07 5.01 -3.42
C ASN A 75 -9.10 4.94 -4.62
N ASN A 76 -9.55 4.34 -5.71
CA ASN A 76 -8.73 4.06 -6.90
C ASN A 76 -8.04 5.30 -7.48
N SER A 77 -6.71 5.22 -7.64
CA SER A 77 -5.97 5.91 -8.70
C SER A 77 -4.69 5.15 -9.02
N SER A 78 -4.81 4.09 -9.83
CA SER A 78 -3.67 3.36 -10.37
C SER A 78 -3.14 4.08 -11.61
N SER A 79 -2.06 4.85 -11.46
CA SER A 79 -1.30 5.43 -12.57
C SER A 79 0.14 4.91 -12.54
N CYS A 80 0.35 3.73 -13.11
CA CYS A 80 1.69 3.23 -13.41
C CYS A 80 1.98 3.57 -14.88
N ARG A 81 2.80 4.59 -15.16
CA ARG A 81 3.23 4.89 -16.53
C ARG A 81 4.16 3.77 -17.01
N GLN A 82 3.76 3.09 -18.08
CA GLN A 82 4.63 2.18 -18.81
C GLN A 82 5.60 3.01 -19.65
N THR A 83 6.85 3.15 -19.21
CA THR A 83 7.94 3.51 -20.13
C THR A 83 8.46 2.22 -20.74
N ILE A 84 7.90 1.85 -21.89
CA ILE A 84 8.52 0.85 -22.76
C ILE A 84 9.76 1.54 -23.35
N SER A 85 10.93 1.26 -22.76
CA SER A 85 12.20 1.58 -23.42
C SER A 85 12.38 0.58 -24.55
N SER A 86 11.87 0.92 -25.74
CA SER A 86 12.22 0.23 -26.97
C SER A 86 13.68 0.54 -27.29
N ASN A 87 14.50 -0.53 -27.27
CA ASN A 87 15.88 -0.71 -27.73
C ASN A 87 16.66 0.53 -28.22
#